data_AF-A0A4Q1JXZ5-F1
#
_entry.id   AF-A0A4Q1JXZ5-F1
#
_cell.length_a   1.000
_cell.length_b   1.000
_cell.length_c   1.000
_cell.angle_alpha   90.00
_cell.angle_beta   90.00
_cell.angle_gamma   90.00
#
_symmetry.space_group_name_H-M   'P 1'
#
loop_
_entity.id
_entity.type
_entity.pdbx_description
1 polymer ?
#
loop_
_entity_poly.entity_id
_entity_poly.type
_entity_poly.pdbx_seq_one_letter_code
_entity_poly.pdbx_strand_id
1 'polypeptide(L)'
;MLPGDVLLMLGDGPLSALIAWCGDSVYSHAALVADNGELIEAAASGVRRYPIAQRLQDDKNFGFIDGFHTLAHDGQALDAADRAAIVAHAQSLIGTPYPLDSLATLGVIVAIRGKLPQHRLARLLVREALDHLVRNNPSHMVCSELVFRALAECDVQPLGRLAPTIVITPPTHLPFPEIDWVALLEEVGPLLWPKSKLKLALAAATPVDAAAGVVDEAAVAPGEDLADEALMQHVAQARAVLGLQPAPPSLATDAVGAKMAAAGPADDPRPNPKLVTPQDLAATPDHVALGRLMQAAS
;
A
#
# COMPACT_ATOMS: atom_id res chain seq x y z
N MET A 1 -20.43 2.33 13.47
CA MET A 1 -19.00 2.73 13.55
C MET A 1 -18.81 3.60 14.77
N LEU A 2 -17.71 3.39 15.47
CA LEU A 2 -17.29 4.08 16.68
C LEU A 2 -15.90 4.69 16.44
N PRO A 3 -15.52 5.76 17.16
CA PRO A 3 -14.16 6.26 17.09
C PRO A 3 -13.14 5.16 17.41
N GLY A 4 -12.03 5.15 16.67
CA GLY A 4 -11.01 4.10 16.72
C GLY A 4 -11.26 2.91 15.78
N ASP A 5 -12.46 2.78 15.18
CA ASP A 5 -12.70 1.81 14.11
C ASP A 5 -11.86 2.14 12.87
N VAL A 6 -11.61 1.14 12.03
CA VAL A 6 -10.80 1.27 10.81
C VAL A 6 -11.68 1.08 9.58
N LEU A 7 -11.45 1.89 8.56
CA LEU A 7 -12.02 1.73 7.23
C LEU A 7 -10.92 1.31 6.26
N LEU A 8 -11.14 0.23 5.53
CA LEU A 8 -10.26 -0.23 4.46
C LEU A 8 -11.01 -0.14 3.13
N MET A 9 -10.32 0.33 2.09
CA MET A 9 -10.98 0.75 0.84
C MET A 9 -10.16 0.34 -0.37
N LEU A 10 -10.86 0.10 -1.48
CA LEU A 10 -10.25 0.01 -2.81
C LEU A 10 -10.59 1.28 -3.58
N GLY A 11 -9.58 2.07 -3.91
CA GLY A 11 -9.73 3.20 -4.84
C GLY A 11 -9.99 2.72 -6.27
N ASP A 12 -10.73 3.50 -7.05
CA ASP A 12 -11.19 3.13 -8.41
C ASP A 12 -10.12 3.34 -9.51
N GLY A 13 -8.94 3.87 -9.15
CA GLY A 13 -7.85 4.15 -10.09
C GLY A 13 -6.96 2.93 -10.42
N PRO A 14 -6.39 2.84 -11.64
CA PRO A 14 -5.40 1.82 -12.00
C PRO A 14 -4.20 1.75 -11.04
N LEU A 15 -3.75 2.88 -10.50
CA LEU A 15 -2.69 2.89 -9.48
C LEU A 15 -3.15 2.23 -8.17
N SER A 16 -4.41 2.41 -7.78
CA SER A 16 -4.99 1.73 -6.60
C SER A 16 -5.03 0.22 -6.80
N ALA A 17 -5.41 -0.26 -7.99
CA ALA A 17 -5.37 -1.68 -8.32
C ALA A 17 -3.93 -2.25 -8.22
N LEU A 18 -2.93 -1.50 -8.70
CA LEU A 18 -1.54 -1.89 -8.62
C LEU A 18 -1.01 -1.89 -7.17
N ILE A 19 -1.36 -0.89 -6.37
CA ILE A 19 -1.04 -0.82 -4.93
C ILE A 19 -1.63 -2.03 -4.20
N ALA A 20 -2.92 -2.33 -4.42
CA ALA A 20 -3.60 -3.47 -3.82
C ALA A 20 -2.91 -4.79 -4.20
N TRP A 21 -2.61 -4.99 -5.49
CA TRP A 21 -1.93 -6.19 -5.98
C TRP A 21 -0.52 -6.36 -5.41
N CYS A 22 0.29 -5.29 -5.40
CA CYS A 22 1.64 -5.30 -4.82
C CYS A 22 1.60 -5.54 -3.30
N GLY A 23 0.54 -5.09 -2.63
CA GLY A 23 0.30 -5.30 -1.21
C GLY A 23 -0.31 -6.65 -0.84
N ASP A 24 -0.55 -7.54 -1.82
CA ASP A 24 -1.31 -8.79 -1.64
C ASP A 24 -2.66 -8.56 -0.95
N SER A 25 -3.32 -7.46 -1.34
CA SER A 25 -4.54 -6.99 -0.71
C SER A 25 -5.65 -6.77 -1.74
N VAL A 26 -6.88 -6.78 -1.26
CA VAL A 26 -8.03 -6.21 -1.98
C VAL A 26 -8.19 -4.71 -1.69
N TYR A 27 -7.42 -4.16 -0.75
CA TYR A 27 -7.49 -2.75 -0.35
C TYR A 27 -6.27 -1.98 -0.85
N SER A 28 -6.46 -0.73 -1.26
CA SER A 28 -5.39 0.20 -1.59
C SER A 28 -5.24 1.35 -0.60
N HIS A 29 -6.22 1.52 0.30
CA HIS A 29 -6.29 2.66 1.21
C HIS A 29 -6.86 2.31 2.58
N ALA A 30 -6.49 3.09 3.59
CA ALA A 30 -6.94 2.93 4.97
C ALA A 30 -7.28 4.29 5.61
N ALA A 31 -8.24 4.30 6.53
CA ALA A 31 -8.57 5.46 7.34
C ALA A 31 -9.03 5.06 8.74
N LEU A 32 -8.90 5.98 9.69
CA LEU A 32 -9.36 5.81 11.07
C LEU A 32 -10.68 6.57 11.28
N VAL A 33 -11.68 5.93 11.85
CA VAL A 33 -12.91 6.60 12.28
C VAL A 33 -12.61 7.48 13.48
N ALA A 34 -12.97 8.76 13.37
CA ALA A 34 -12.84 9.75 14.43
C ALA A 34 -14.21 10.05 15.05
N ASP A 35 -14.23 11.07 15.91
CA ASP A 35 -15.43 11.65 16.49
C ASP A 35 -16.27 12.43 15.46
N ASN A 36 -17.52 12.75 15.83
CA ASN A 36 -18.43 13.60 15.05
C ASN A 36 -18.77 13.12 13.62
N GLY A 37 -18.66 11.82 13.35
CA GLY A 37 -18.98 11.26 12.03
C GLY A 37 -17.92 11.53 10.97
N GLU A 38 -16.69 11.80 11.39
CA GLU A 38 -15.54 12.03 10.51
C GLU A 38 -14.57 10.84 10.55
N LEU A 39 -13.75 10.73 9.51
CA LEU A 39 -12.56 9.90 9.48
C LEU A 39 -11.31 10.79 9.47
N ILE A 40 -10.19 10.25 9.92
CA ILE A 40 -8.85 10.81 9.69
C ILE A 40 -8.13 9.88 8.72
N GLU A 41 -7.63 10.44 7.62
CA GLU A 41 -6.89 9.70 6.59
C GLU A 41 -5.64 10.47 6.17
N ALA A 42 -4.63 9.75 5.70
CA ALA A 42 -3.52 10.33 4.96
C ALA A 42 -3.84 10.22 3.46
N ALA A 43 -4.13 11.34 2.81
CA ALA A 43 -4.41 11.41 1.37
C ALA A 43 -3.44 12.39 0.70
N ALA A 44 -3.46 12.56 -0.62
CA ALA A 44 -2.54 13.45 -1.34
C ALA A 44 -2.42 14.88 -0.75
N SER A 45 -3.47 15.39 -0.09
CA SER A 45 -3.46 16.67 0.63
C SER A 45 -2.79 16.65 2.02
N GLY A 46 -2.16 15.55 2.41
CA GLY A 46 -1.69 15.28 3.77
C GLY A 46 -2.73 14.60 4.66
N VAL A 47 -2.35 14.35 5.92
CA VAL A 47 -3.26 13.84 6.95
C VAL A 47 -4.34 14.87 7.23
N ARG A 48 -5.61 14.47 7.07
CA ARG A 48 -6.78 15.35 7.19
C ARG A 48 -7.98 14.64 7.83
N ARG A 49 -8.94 15.45 8.27
CA ARG A 49 -10.31 15.00 8.56
C ARG A 49 -11.16 14.99 7.29
N TYR A 50 -12.12 14.08 7.24
CA TYR A 50 -13.08 13.99 6.14
C TYR A 50 -14.42 13.41 6.62
N PRO A 51 -15.58 13.90 6.15
CA PRO A 51 -16.87 13.36 6.59
C PRO A 51 -17.11 11.92 6.11
N ILE A 52 -17.48 11.01 7.02
CA ILE A 52 -17.76 9.60 6.66
C ILE A 52 -18.97 9.52 5.72
N ALA A 53 -20.02 10.31 5.98
CA ALA A 53 -21.21 10.32 5.14
C ALA A 53 -20.89 10.67 3.68
N GLN A 54 -19.94 11.59 3.46
CA GLN A 54 -19.48 11.94 2.12
C GLN A 54 -18.64 10.80 1.51
N ARG A 55 -17.75 10.18 2.30
CA ARG A 55 -16.93 9.05 1.83
C ARG A 55 -17.78 7.84 1.42
N LEU A 56 -18.84 7.53 2.16
CA LEU A 56 -19.75 6.42 1.83
C LEU A 56 -20.64 6.69 0.61
N GLN A 57 -20.62 7.90 0.06
CA GLN A 57 -21.31 8.27 -1.19
C GLN A 57 -20.33 8.44 -2.36
N ASP A 58 -19.03 8.22 -2.14
CA ASP A 58 -17.97 8.48 -3.13
C ASP A 58 -17.71 7.26 -4.02
N ASP A 59 -18.75 6.81 -4.71
CA ASP A 59 -18.71 5.65 -5.63
C ASP A 59 -17.89 5.90 -6.90
N LYS A 60 -17.47 7.15 -7.12
CA LYS A 60 -16.61 7.55 -8.24
C LYS A 60 -15.13 7.36 -7.98
N ASN A 61 -14.71 7.40 -6.72
CA ASN A 61 -13.30 7.28 -6.36
C ASN A 61 -12.99 5.99 -5.61
N PHE A 62 -14.01 5.27 -5.13
CA PHE A 62 -13.85 4.02 -4.41
C PHE A 62 -14.79 2.95 -4.96
N GLY A 63 -14.21 1.81 -5.34
CA GLY A 63 -15.00 0.64 -5.73
C GLY A 63 -15.74 0.05 -4.54
N PHE A 64 -15.11 0.04 -3.36
CA PHE A 64 -15.76 -0.37 -2.12
C PHE A 64 -15.07 0.12 -0.84
N ILE A 65 -15.82 0.04 0.26
CA ILE A 65 -15.37 0.38 1.62
C ILE A 65 -15.85 -0.71 2.59
N ASP A 66 -14.91 -1.29 3.33
CA ASP A 66 -15.19 -2.18 4.46
C ASP A 66 -14.87 -1.49 5.79
N GLY A 67 -15.68 -1.79 6.81
CA GLY A 67 -15.46 -1.35 8.18
C GLY A 67 -14.92 -2.45 9.07
N PHE A 68 -14.13 -2.06 10.06
CA PHE A 68 -13.56 -2.94 11.08
C PHE A 68 -13.69 -2.31 12.46
N HIS A 69 -14.21 -3.07 13.41
CA HIS A 69 -14.18 -2.74 14.83
C HIS A 69 -12.82 -3.07 15.42
N THR A 70 -12.21 -2.11 16.08
CA THR A 70 -10.92 -2.30 16.74
C THR A 70 -11.10 -2.81 18.16
N LEU A 71 -10.32 -3.82 18.51
CA LEU A 71 -10.19 -4.41 19.85
C LEU A 71 -8.82 -4.05 20.44
N ALA A 72 -8.71 -4.15 21.76
CA ALA A 72 -7.42 -4.24 22.40
C ALA A 72 -6.78 -5.61 22.13
N HIS A 73 -5.47 -5.72 22.33
CA HIS A 73 -4.70 -6.96 22.09
C HIS A 73 -5.19 -8.17 22.90
N ASP A 74 -5.86 -7.93 24.03
CA ASP A 74 -6.49 -8.99 24.86
C ASP A 74 -7.88 -9.40 24.35
N GLY A 75 -8.30 -8.89 23.18
CA GLY A 75 -9.59 -9.12 22.56
C GLY A 75 -10.74 -8.33 23.17
N GLN A 76 -10.49 -7.43 24.14
CA GLN A 76 -11.55 -6.63 24.75
C GLN A 76 -11.95 -5.46 23.84
N ALA A 77 -13.22 -5.06 23.95
CA ALA A 77 -13.70 -3.86 23.29
C ALA A 77 -13.05 -2.62 23.90
N LEU A 78 -12.65 -1.67 23.05
CA LEU A 78 -12.09 -0.39 23.49
C LEU A 78 -13.13 0.41 24.29
N ASP A 79 -12.71 0.91 25.46
CA ASP A 79 -13.50 1.83 26.26
C ASP A 79 -13.47 3.27 25.72
N ALA A 80 -14.17 4.19 26.37
CA ALA A 80 -14.24 5.57 25.93
C ALA A 80 -12.89 6.31 26.01
N ALA A 81 -12.03 5.97 26.98
CA ALA A 81 -10.72 6.59 27.16
C ALA A 81 -9.75 6.13 26.06
N ASP A 82 -9.78 4.84 25.71
CA ASP A 82 -9.00 4.29 24.61
C ASP A 82 -9.33 4.93 23.27
N ARG A 83 -10.63 5.03 22.98
CA ARG A 83 -11.09 5.67 21.75
C ARG A 83 -10.67 7.13 21.69
N ALA A 84 -10.76 7.85 22.82
CA ALA A 84 -10.32 9.24 22.89
C ALA A 84 -8.80 9.37 22.69
N ALA A 85 -7.99 8.47 23.27
CA ALA A 85 -6.54 8.48 23.13
C ALA A 85 -6.10 8.19 21.68
N ILE A 86 -6.72 7.21 21.03
CA ILE A 86 -6.49 6.89 19.61
C ILE A 86 -6.79 8.10 18.72
N VAL A 87 -7.96 8.73 18.92
CA VAL A 87 -8.36 9.90 18.12
C VAL A 87 -7.45 11.09 18.41
N ALA A 88 -7.07 11.34 19.67
CA ALA A 88 -6.16 12.41 20.04
C ALA A 88 -4.79 12.24 19.37
N HIS A 89 -4.26 11.01 19.34
CA HIS A 89 -3.01 10.76 18.65
C HIS A 89 -3.13 10.94 17.13
N ALA A 90 -4.18 10.39 16.51
CA ALA A 90 -4.44 10.60 15.09
C ALA A 90 -4.61 12.08 14.71
N GLN A 91 -5.25 12.87 15.58
CA GLN A 91 -5.37 14.32 15.42
C GLN A 91 -4.01 15.02 15.46
N SER A 92 -3.08 14.57 16.31
CA SER A 92 -1.73 15.15 16.39
C SER A 92 -0.94 15.02 15.08
N LEU A 93 -1.31 14.05 14.24
CA LEU A 93 -0.67 13.76 12.96
C LEU A 93 -1.25 14.60 11.80
N ILE A 94 -2.35 15.32 12.01
CA ILE A 94 -2.99 16.17 10.99
C ILE A 94 -1.99 17.20 10.44
N GLY A 95 -1.98 17.36 9.12
CA GLY A 95 -1.05 18.21 8.40
C GLY A 95 0.29 17.56 8.07
N THR A 96 0.56 16.34 8.57
CA THR A 96 1.71 15.56 8.11
C THR A 96 1.56 15.31 6.61
N PRO A 97 2.52 15.73 5.77
CA PRO A 97 2.38 15.57 4.34
C PRO A 97 2.32 14.09 3.94
N TYR A 98 1.46 13.78 2.98
CA TYR A 98 1.51 12.49 2.32
C TYR A 98 2.78 12.43 1.48
N PRO A 99 3.46 11.28 1.35
CA PRO A 99 4.59 11.19 0.43
C PRO A 99 4.07 11.54 -0.97
N LEU A 100 4.33 12.78 -1.40
CA LEU A 100 3.65 13.47 -2.50
C LEU A 100 3.84 12.81 -3.88
N ASP A 101 4.56 11.70 -3.89
CA ASP A 101 4.68 10.85 -5.03
C ASP A 101 4.05 9.49 -4.72
N SER A 102 2.85 9.28 -5.26
CA SER A 102 2.16 7.99 -5.20
C SER A 102 3.02 6.84 -5.77
N LEU A 103 4.00 7.14 -6.65
CA LEU A 103 4.99 6.17 -7.09
C LEU A 103 5.91 5.76 -5.93
N ALA A 104 6.42 6.69 -5.11
CA ALA A 104 7.17 6.32 -3.91
C ALA A 104 6.37 5.39 -2.98
N THR A 105 5.06 5.57 -2.84
CA THR A 105 4.20 4.64 -2.06
C THR A 105 4.17 3.24 -2.67
N LEU A 106 3.95 3.14 -3.99
CA LEU A 106 4.07 1.86 -4.71
C LEU A 106 5.46 1.24 -4.50
N GLY A 107 6.52 2.05 -4.55
CA GLY A 107 7.90 1.64 -4.36
C GLY A 107 8.15 1.08 -2.96
N VAL A 108 7.56 1.68 -1.92
CA VAL A 108 7.60 1.17 -0.54
C VAL A 108 6.97 -0.20 -0.46
N ILE A 109 5.76 -0.36 -1.01
CA ILE A 109 5.03 -1.64 -0.96
C ILE A 109 5.80 -2.73 -1.68
N VAL A 110 6.34 -2.43 -2.87
CA VAL A 110 7.19 -3.37 -3.62
C VAL A 110 8.47 -3.69 -2.85
N ALA A 111 9.13 -2.71 -2.24
CA ALA A 111 10.33 -2.94 -1.45
C ALA A 111 10.06 -3.87 -0.26
N ILE A 112 8.87 -3.79 0.35
CA ILE A 112 8.45 -4.63 1.48
C ILE A 112 8.10 -6.04 1.02
N ARG A 113 7.13 -6.16 0.12
CA ARG A 113 6.51 -7.44 -0.29
C ARG A 113 7.31 -8.19 -1.34
N GLY A 114 8.16 -7.49 -2.09
CA GLY A 114 8.97 -8.06 -3.14
C GLY A 114 8.18 -8.49 -4.38
N LYS A 115 6.88 -8.19 -4.47
CA LYS A 115 6.06 -8.63 -5.59
C LYS A 115 6.30 -7.75 -6.81
N LEU A 116 7.00 -8.29 -7.81
CA LEU A 116 7.34 -7.60 -9.06
C LEU A 116 6.40 -8.01 -10.19
N PRO A 117 5.89 -7.05 -10.99
CA PRO A 117 5.06 -7.36 -12.15
C PRO A 117 5.90 -8.00 -13.25
N GLN A 118 5.29 -8.91 -14.02
CA GLN A 118 5.90 -9.42 -15.26
C GLN A 118 5.68 -8.44 -16.43
N HIS A 119 4.60 -7.66 -16.39
CA HIS A 119 4.27 -6.73 -17.45
C HIS A 119 5.31 -5.59 -17.56
N ARG A 120 5.85 -5.38 -18.78
CA ARG A 120 6.94 -4.43 -19.04
C ARG A 120 6.66 -2.99 -18.58
N LEU A 121 5.45 -2.47 -18.84
CA LEU A 121 5.11 -1.11 -18.42
C LEU A 121 4.99 -0.97 -16.90
N ALA A 122 4.44 -1.98 -16.21
CA ALA A 122 4.40 -1.97 -14.75
C ALA A 122 5.79 -2.10 -14.15
N ARG A 123 6.72 -2.84 -14.78
CA ARG A 123 8.12 -2.89 -14.34
C ARG A 123 8.81 -1.54 -14.44
N LEU A 124 8.55 -0.77 -15.50
CA LEU A 124 9.03 0.60 -15.63
C LEU A 124 8.47 1.52 -14.54
N LEU A 125 7.18 1.39 -14.23
CA LEU A 125 6.53 2.16 -13.15
C LEU A 125 7.08 1.79 -11.77
N VAL A 126 7.28 0.50 -11.49
CA VAL A 126 7.90 0.02 -10.25
C VAL A 126 9.35 0.49 -10.13
N ARG A 127 10.10 0.48 -11.23
CA ARG A 127 11.47 1.00 -11.28
C ARG A 127 11.50 2.49 -10.88
N GLU A 128 10.64 3.29 -11.49
CA GLU A 128 10.51 4.72 -11.19
C GLU A 128 10.07 4.94 -9.72
N ALA A 129 9.09 4.17 -9.26
CA ALA A 129 8.61 4.17 -7.88
C ALA A 129 9.72 3.89 -6.85
N LEU A 130 10.58 2.90 -7.12
CA LEU A 130 11.73 2.58 -6.26
C LEU A 130 12.79 3.69 -6.29
N ASP A 131 13.06 4.30 -7.45
CA ASP A 131 14.02 5.40 -7.56
C ASP A 131 13.54 6.65 -6.83
N HIS A 132 12.24 6.94 -6.90
CA HIS A 132 11.63 7.99 -6.13
C HIS A 132 11.73 7.71 -4.62
N LEU A 133 11.44 6.49 -4.18
CA LEU A 133 11.60 6.08 -2.78
C LEU A 133 13.04 6.27 -2.27
N VAL A 134 14.05 5.80 -3.02
CA VAL A 134 15.47 5.89 -2.62
C VAL A 134 15.94 7.34 -2.46
N ARG A 135 15.31 8.29 -3.18
CA ARG A 135 15.63 9.72 -3.12
C ARG A 135 14.73 10.52 -2.16
N ASN A 136 13.66 9.94 -1.61
CA ASN A 136 12.60 10.68 -0.91
C ASN A 136 12.65 10.58 0.63
N ASN A 137 12.16 11.64 1.26
CA ASN A 137 12.45 12.16 2.58
C ASN A 137 11.54 11.61 3.70
N PRO A 138 12.11 11.31 4.90
CA PRO A 138 11.43 10.67 6.03
C PRO A 138 10.28 11.43 6.73
N SER A 139 9.91 12.66 6.36
CA SER A 139 8.87 13.45 7.06
C SER A 139 7.41 13.25 6.57
N HIS A 140 7.10 12.10 5.98
CA HIS A 140 5.82 11.85 5.29
C HIS A 140 5.10 10.62 5.85
N MET A 141 3.78 10.55 5.67
CA MET A 141 2.94 9.46 6.19
C MET A 141 1.96 8.91 5.16
N VAL A 142 1.94 7.58 5.00
CA VAL A 142 0.95 6.87 4.17
C VAL A 142 -0.30 6.49 4.98
N CYS A 143 -1.37 6.09 4.30
CA CYS A 143 -2.68 5.86 4.90
C CYS A 143 -2.72 4.74 5.96
N SER A 144 -2.06 3.60 5.70
CA SER A 144 -1.95 2.50 6.66
C SER A 144 -0.98 2.80 7.82
N GLU A 145 0.11 3.54 7.55
CA GLU A 145 1.03 4.02 8.60
C GLU A 145 0.31 4.91 9.60
N LEU A 146 -0.53 5.83 9.13
CA LEU A 146 -1.35 6.69 9.99
C LEU A 146 -2.21 5.86 10.94
N VAL A 147 -2.94 4.88 10.42
CA VAL A 147 -3.83 4.04 11.24
C VAL A 147 -3.02 3.25 12.27
N PHE A 148 -1.92 2.61 11.84
CA PHE A 148 -1.07 1.84 12.74
C PHE A 148 -0.49 2.71 13.86
N ARG A 149 0.07 3.88 13.53
CA ARG A 149 0.62 4.81 14.52
C ARG A 149 -0.45 5.31 15.48
N ALA A 150 -1.61 5.71 14.97
CA ALA A 150 -2.75 6.17 15.78
C ALA A 150 -3.13 5.15 16.87
N LEU A 151 -3.06 3.86 16.56
CA LEU A 151 -3.37 2.78 17.50
C LEU A 151 -2.19 2.42 18.40
N ALA A 152 -0.99 2.25 17.83
CA ALA A 152 0.18 1.75 18.53
C ALA A 152 0.86 2.77 19.46
N GLU A 153 0.78 4.05 19.12
CA GLU A 153 1.52 5.12 19.78
C GLU A 153 0.62 6.05 20.62
N CYS A 154 -0.68 5.74 20.73
CA CYS A 154 -1.59 6.52 21.57
C CYS A 154 -1.23 6.41 23.07
N ASP A 155 -1.59 7.45 23.82
CA ASP A 155 -1.26 7.56 25.25
C ASP A 155 -2.22 6.70 26.11
N VAL A 156 -1.94 5.40 26.14
CA VAL A 156 -2.66 4.38 26.91
C VAL A 156 -1.68 3.57 27.74
N GLN A 157 -2.15 2.96 28.83
CA GLN A 157 -1.31 2.15 29.74
C GLN A 157 -1.73 0.67 29.77
N PRO A 158 -0.79 -0.28 29.59
CA PRO A 158 0.61 -0.05 29.21
C PRO A 158 0.75 0.51 27.78
N LEU A 159 1.84 1.24 27.52
CA LEU A 159 2.14 1.78 26.19
C LEU A 159 2.15 0.65 25.15
N GLY A 160 1.48 0.89 24.02
CA GLY A 160 1.39 -0.07 22.94
C GLY A 160 0.36 -1.19 23.15
N ARG A 161 -0.45 -1.19 24.22
CA ARG A 161 -1.49 -2.22 24.42
C ARG A 161 -2.57 -2.25 23.33
N LEU A 162 -2.68 -1.17 22.55
CA LEU A 162 -3.60 -1.03 21.43
C LEU A 162 -2.91 -1.15 20.08
N ALA A 163 -1.61 -1.47 20.05
CA ALA A 163 -0.90 -1.72 18.81
C ALA A 163 -1.45 -2.99 18.14
N PRO A 164 -1.95 -2.91 16.88
CA PRO A 164 -2.45 -4.08 16.19
C PRO A 164 -1.34 -5.12 15.99
N THR A 165 -1.67 -6.38 16.24
CA THR A 165 -0.80 -7.52 15.97
C THR A 165 -0.62 -7.66 14.47
N ILE A 166 0.60 -7.48 13.97
CA ILE A 166 0.89 -7.61 12.55
C ILE A 166 1.30 -9.04 12.27
N VAL A 167 0.43 -9.73 11.53
CA VAL A 167 0.66 -11.11 11.10
C VAL A 167 1.26 -11.09 9.70
N ILE A 168 2.51 -11.52 9.57
CA ILE A 168 3.16 -11.59 8.26
C ILE A 168 2.56 -12.75 7.48
N THR A 169 1.66 -12.44 6.56
CA THR A 169 1.11 -13.43 5.63
C THR A 169 2.10 -13.72 4.50
N PRO A 170 2.24 -14.99 4.06
CA PRO A 170 3.00 -15.33 2.87
C PRO A 170 2.47 -14.58 1.64
N PRO A 171 3.34 -14.25 0.66
CA PRO A 171 2.89 -13.66 -0.60
C PRO A 171 1.82 -14.52 -1.27
N THR A 172 0.82 -13.85 -1.85
CA THR A 172 -0.28 -14.57 -2.52
C THR A 172 -0.05 -14.67 -4.02
N HIS A 173 -0.61 -15.70 -4.66
CA HIS A 173 -0.58 -15.87 -6.11
C HIS A 173 -1.71 -15.10 -6.82
N LEU A 174 -2.15 -13.96 -6.26
CA LEU A 174 -3.19 -13.13 -6.91
C LEU A 174 -2.78 -12.79 -8.35
N PRO A 175 -3.66 -13.02 -9.34
CA PRO A 175 -3.37 -12.71 -10.73
C PRO A 175 -3.08 -11.21 -10.87
N PHE A 176 -2.22 -10.86 -11.83
CA PHE A 176 -1.99 -9.46 -12.16
C PHE A 176 -3.32 -8.83 -12.61
N PRO A 177 -3.70 -7.66 -12.08
CA PRO A 177 -4.99 -7.05 -12.41
C PRO A 177 -5.04 -6.64 -13.89
N GLU A 178 -6.25 -6.59 -14.43
CA GLU A 178 -6.48 -5.88 -15.69
C GLU A 178 -6.28 -4.39 -15.45
N ILE A 179 -5.37 -3.78 -16.21
CA ILE A 179 -4.98 -2.38 -16.04
C ILE A 179 -5.32 -1.63 -17.32
N ASP A 180 -6.12 -0.58 -17.19
CA ASP A 180 -6.21 0.44 -18.22
C ASP A 180 -4.91 1.25 -18.23
N TRP A 181 -4.03 0.92 -19.17
CA TRP A 181 -2.71 1.55 -19.29
C TRP A 181 -2.81 3.02 -19.70
N VAL A 182 -3.84 3.43 -20.43
CA VAL A 182 -4.00 4.83 -20.82
C VAL A 182 -4.37 5.65 -19.59
N ALA A 183 -5.40 5.21 -18.87
CA ALA A 183 -5.81 5.86 -17.63
C ALA A 183 -4.70 5.85 -16.58
N LEU A 184 -3.94 4.75 -16.45
CA LEU A 184 -2.78 4.69 -15.55
C LEU A 184 -1.72 5.72 -15.93
N LEU A 185 -1.40 5.86 -17.22
CA LEU A 185 -0.41 6.83 -17.69
C LEU A 185 -0.87 8.28 -17.48
N GLU A 186 -2.17 8.56 -17.62
CA GLU A 186 -2.74 9.85 -17.30
C GLU A 186 -2.67 10.14 -15.79
N GLU A 187 -2.97 9.13 -14.96
CA GLU A 187 -2.93 9.22 -13.49
C GLU A 187 -1.50 9.45 -12.98
N VAL A 188 -0.54 8.65 -13.43
CA VAL A 188 0.86 8.71 -12.94
C VAL A 188 1.73 9.69 -13.72
N GLY A 189 1.32 10.09 -14.91
CA GLY A 189 2.06 10.96 -15.82
C GLY A 189 2.57 12.25 -15.18
N PRO A 190 1.77 12.96 -14.36
CA PRO A 190 2.23 14.12 -13.60
C PRO A 190 3.36 13.81 -12.60
N LEU A 191 3.40 12.59 -12.06
CA LEU A 191 4.32 12.14 -11.00
C LEU A 191 5.68 11.69 -11.52
N LEU A 192 5.75 11.19 -12.76
CA LEU A 192 6.99 10.69 -13.38
C LEU A 192 8.05 11.79 -13.56
N TRP A 193 9.33 11.43 -13.47
CA TRP A 193 10.39 12.34 -13.91
C TRP A 193 10.32 12.62 -15.41
N PRO A 194 10.76 13.81 -15.88
CA PRO A 194 10.68 14.17 -17.31
C PRO A 194 11.32 13.16 -18.27
N LYS A 195 12.45 12.57 -17.88
CA LYS A 195 13.13 11.52 -18.67
C LYS A 195 12.33 10.21 -18.70
N SER A 196 11.65 9.87 -17.61
CA SER A 196 10.86 8.66 -17.46
C SER A 196 9.52 8.76 -18.22
N LYS A 197 8.92 9.95 -18.29
CA LYS A 197 7.76 10.22 -19.19
C LYS A 197 8.06 9.85 -20.63
N LEU A 198 9.23 10.27 -21.15
CA LEU A 198 9.64 9.98 -22.52
C LEU A 198 9.88 8.47 -22.73
N LYS A 199 10.55 7.80 -21.78
CA LYS A 199 10.78 6.35 -21.85
C LYS A 199 9.47 5.56 -21.86
N LEU A 200 8.53 5.93 -21.00
CA LEU A 200 7.25 5.24 -20.86
C LEU A 200 6.34 5.46 -22.07
N ALA A 201 6.31 6.68 -22.61
CA ALA A 201 5.63 6.99 -23.86
C ALA A 201 6.21 6.20 -25.06
N LEU A 202 7.53 6.08 -25.13
CA LEU A 202 8.20 5.30 -26.18
C LEU A 202 7.90 3.79 -26.05
N ALA A 203 7.92 3.28 -24.82
CA ALA A 203 7.60 1.88 -24.53
C ALA A 203 6.13 1.55 -24.85
N ALA A 204 5.20 2.47 -24.58
CA ALA A 204 3.78 2.30 -24.91
C ALA A 204 3.49 2.40 -26.42
N ALA A 205 4.32 3.14 -27.17
CA ALA A 205 4.19 3.28 -28.62
C ALA A 205 4.81 2.12 -29.43
N THR A 206 5.49 1.18 -28.78
CA THR A 206 6.08 0.03 -29.46
C THR A 206 5.02 -1.08 -29.59
N PRO A 207 4.63 -1.52 -30.80
CA PRO A 207 3.63 -2.57 -30.97
C PRO A 207 4.12 -3.88 -30.36
N VAL A 208 3.28 -4.53 -29.56
CA VAL A 208 3.46 -5.94 -29.18
C VAL A 208 2.79 -6.77 -30.26
N ASP A 209 3.56 -7.42 -31.12
CA ASP A 209 3.00 -8.34 -32.12
C ASP A 209 2.35 -9.53 -31.39
N ALA A 210 1.02 -9.51 -31.29
CA ALA A 210 0.23 -10.50 -30.56
C ALA A 210 0.22 -11.90 -31.22
N ALA A 211 0.88 -12.09 -32.38
CA ALA A 211 0.88 -13.35 -33.14
C ALA A 211 2.12 -14.22 -32.93
N ALA A 212 3.16 -13.72 -32.28
CA ALA A 212 4.31 -14.51 -31.86
C ALA A 212 4.57 -14.15 -30.40
N GLY A 213 4.44 -15.11 -29.49
CA GLY A 213 4.78 -14.95 -28.06
C GLY A 213 6.27 -14.72 -27.80
N VAL A 214 6.96 -13.99 -28.68
CA VAL A 214 8.35 -13.59 -28.62
C VAL A 214 8.35 -12.11 -28.98
N VAL A 215 8.56 -11.28 -27.97
CA VAL A 215 9.02 -9.90 -28.16
C VAL A 215 10.30 -9.97 -28.99
N ASP A 216 10.34 -9.29 -30.14
CA ASP A 216 11.60 -9.07 -30.84
C ASP A 216 12.47 -8.13 -29.97
N GLU A 217 13.28 -8.74 -29.11
CA GLU A 217 14.24 -8.04 -28.23
C GLU A 217 15.24 -7.18 -29.03
N ALA A 218 15.38 -7.39 -30.34
CA ALA A 218 16.32 -6.66 -31.19
C ALA A 218 15.77 -5.32 -31.74
N ALA A 219 14.48 -5.04 -31.63
CA ALA A 219 13.89 -3.79 -32.15
C ALA A 219 13.94 -2.61 -31.17
N VAL A 220 14.41 -2.83 -29.94
CA VAL A 220 14.57 -1.77 -28.93
C VAL A 220 16.05 -1.41 -28.84
N ALA A 221 16.39 -0.17 -29.17
CA ALA A 221 17.73 0.37 -28.96
C ALA A 221 18.22 0.07 -27.53
N PRO A 222 19.51 -0.23 -27.31
CA PRO A 222 20.03 -0.64 -26.01
C PRO A 222 19.90 0.52 -25.02
N GLY A 223 18.83 0.48 -24.24
CA GLY A 223 18.58 1.35 -23.11
C GLY A 223 18.55 0.48 -21.86
N GLU A 224 19.52 0.70 -20.98
CA GLU A 224 19.78 -0.01 -19.72
C GLU A 224 18.52 -0.37 -18.90
N ASP A 225 18.62 -1.54 -18.24
CA ASP A 225 18.03 -1.87 -16.93
C ASP A 225 16.52 -2.11 -16.79
N LEU A 226 16.00 -3.12 -17.51
CA LEU A 226 14.74 -3.80 -17.14
C LEU A 226 14.90 -5.29 -16.78
N ALA A 227 16.14 -5.80 -16.79
CA ALA A 227 16.46 -7.15 -16.36
C ALA A 227 16.09 -7.35 -14.88
N ASP A 228 15.70 -8.57 -14.51
CA ASP A 228 15.31 -8.90 -13.14
C ASP A 228 16.41 -8.54 -12.14
N GLU A 229 17.68 -8.73 -12.49
CA GLU A 229 18.81 -8.39 -11.64
C GLU A 229 18.88 -6.90 -11.30
N ALA A 230 18.69 -6.03 -12.29
CA ALA A 230 18.76 -4.58 -12.09
C ALA A 230 17.57 -4.08 -11.26
N LEU A 231 16.35 -4.59 -11.50
CA LEU A 231 15.18 -4.21 -10.70
C LEU A 231 15.34 -4.71 -9.25
N MET A 232 15.86 -5.92 -9.07
CA MET A 232 16.17 -6.50 -7.76
C MET A 232 17.24 -5.71 -7.00
N GLN A 233 18.23 -5.13 -7.68
CA GLN A 233 19.20 -4.23 -7.05
C GLN A 233 18.53 -2.97 -6.48
N HIS A 234 17.53 -2.41 -7.18
CA HIS A 234 16.79 -1.24 -6.70
C HIS A 234 15.86 -1.57 -5.55
N VAL A 235 15.23 -2.76 -5.59
CA VAL A 235 14.51 -3.30 -4.42
C VAL A 235 15.46 -3.42 -3.24
N ALA A 236 16.66 -3.99 -3.42
CA ALA A 236 17.64 -4.14 -2.36
C ALA A 236 18.12 -2.78 -1.79
N GLN A 237 18.32 -1.78 -2.65
CA GLN A 237 18.71 -0.43 -2.24
C GLN A 237 17.59 0.28 -1.48
N ALA A 238 16.35 0.21 -1.97
CA ALA A 238 15.18 0.74 -1.28
C ALA A 238 15.00 0.10 0.10
N ARG A 239 15.17 -1.23 0.19
CA ARG A 239 15.17 -1.96 1.46
C ARG A 239 16.25 -1.46 2.41
N ALA A 240 17.48 -1.22 1.92
CA ALA A 240 18.55 -0.67 2.75
C ALA A 240 18.21 0.74 3.29
N VAL A 241 17.64 1.62 2.46
CA VAL A 241 17.18 2.97 2.89
C VAL A 241 16.10 2.88 3.96
N LEU A 242 15.21 1.89 3.85
CA LEU A 242 14.15 1.63 4.83
C LEU A 242 14.63 0.85 6.08
N GLY A 243 15.92 0.50 6.18
CA GLY A 243 16.47 -0.29 7.28
C GLY A 243 16.00 -1.75 7.29
N LEU A 244 15.55 -2.27 6.15
CA LEU A 244 15.06 -3.63 5.97
C LEU A 244 16.21 -4.62 5.71
N GLN A 245 16.03 -5.86 6.16
CA GLN A 245 16.92 -6.97 5.79
C GLN A 245 16.93 -7.17 4.26
N PRO A 246 18.05 -7.62 3.67
CA PRO A 246 18.12 -7.89 2.24
C PRO A 246 17.02 -8.85 1.80
N ALA A 247 16.45 -8.62 0.62
CA ALA A 247 15.38 -9.47 0.11
C ALA A 247 15.87 -10.93 0.05
N PRO A 248 15.09 -11.91 0.53
CA PRO A 248 15.47 -13.31 0.39
C PRO A 248 15.65 -13.62 -1.10
N PRO A 249 16.67 -14.40 -1.48
CA PRO A 249 16.90 -14.77 -2.88
C PRO A 249 15.84 -15.81 -3.32
N SER A 250 14.64 -15.35 -3.66
CA SER A 250 13.89 -15.75 -4.86
C SER A 250 12.62 -14.91 -4.95
N LEU A 251 12.66 -13.87 -5.79
CA LEU A 251 11.46 -13.21 -6.31
C LEU A 251 11.16 -13.66 -7.75
N ALA A 252 11.75 -14.80 -8.17
CA ALA A 252 11.62 -15.35 -9.52
C ALA A 252 11.30 -16.85 -9.57
N THR A 253 11.20 -17.57 -8.46
CA THR A 253 10.77 -18.98 -8.46
C THR A 253 10.01 -19.33 -7.19
N ASP A 254 9.03 -20.22 -7.35
CA ASP A 254 8.03 -20.67 -6.37
C ASP A 254 8.58 -21.20 -5.01
N ALA A 255 9.89 -21.25 -4.82
CA ALA A 255 10.55 -21.92 -3.71
C ALA A 255 10.56 -21.12 -2.39
N VAL A 256 10.66 -19.78 -2.41
CA VAL A 256 10.60 -18.95 -1.17
C VAL A 256 9.16 -18.69 -0.76
N GLY A 257 8.24 -18.50 -1.70
CA GLY A 257 6.79 -18.49 -1.44
C GLY A 257 6.33 -19.78 -0.77
N ALA A 258 6.80 -20.94 -1.27
CA ALA A 258 6.54 -22.24 -0.66
C ALA A 258 7.16 -22.40 0.75
N LYS A 259 8.34 -21.83 1.02
CA LYS A 259 8.97 -21.89 2.35
C LYS A 259 8.31 -20.96 3.37
N MET A 260 7.85 -19.77 2.97
CA MET A 260 7.06 -18.89 3.85
C MET A 260 5.64 -19.44 4.07
N ALA A 261 5.01 -19.99 3.03
CA ALA A 261 3.74 -20.70 3.17
C ALA A 261 3.84 -21.90 4.13
N ALA A 262 4.99 -22.59 4.15
CA ALA A 262 5.26 -23.69 5.08
C ALA A 262 5.58 -23.25 6.52
N ALA A 263 6.05 -22.02 6.73
CA ALA A 263 6.36 -21.48 8.06
C ALA A 263 5.11 -20.98 8.82
N GLY A 264 3.99 -20.78 8.11
CA GLY A 264 2.76 -20.23 8.68
C GLY A 264 2.86 -18.73 8.99
N PRO A 265 1.73 -18.09 9.30
CA PRO A 265 1.70 -16.71 9.77
C PRO A 265 2.55 -16.55 11.04
N ALA A 266 3.39 -15.52 11.07
CA ALA A 266 4.21 -15.16 12.23
C ALA A 266 3.92 -13.72 12.67
N ASP A 267 3.82 -13.52 13.98
CA ASP A 267 3.62 -12.20 14.57
C ASP A 267 4.91 -11.38 14.48
N ASP A 268 4.83 -10.13 14.03
CA ASP A 268 5.89 -9.15 14.20
C ASP A 268 5.63 -8.35 15.49
N PRO A 269 6.42 -8.54 16.56
CA PRO A 269 6.17 -7.87 17.83
C PRO A 269 6.55 -6.38 17.81
N ARG A 270 7.29 -5.90 16.80
CA ARG A 270 7.69 -4.49 16.66
C ARG A 270 7.74 -4.10 15.18
N PRO A 271 6.58 -4.08 14.52
CA PRO A 271 6.52 -3.74 13.10
C PRO A 271 6.94 -2.29 12.92
N ASN A 272 7.72 -2.02 11.88
CA ASN A 272 7.97 -0.65 11.48
C ASN A 272 6.68 -0.08 10.88
N PRO A 273 6.09 1.00 11.42
CA PRO A 273 4.81 1.54 10.96
C PRO A 273 4.75 1.85 9.47
N LYS A 274 5.88 2.21 8.86
CA LYS A 274 5.98 2.49 7.41
C LYS A 274 5.76 1.27 6.54
N LEU A 275 5.82 0.08 7.14
CA LEU A 275 5.72 -1.19 6.43
C LEU A 275 4.37 -1.86 6.60
N VAL A 276 3.52 -1.32 7.47
CA VAL A 276 2.17 -1.83 7.68
C VAL A 276 1.34 -1.51 6.45
N THR A 277 0.78 -2.53 5.84
CA THR A 277 -0.08 -2.44 4.65
C THR A 277 -1.56 -2.51 5.05
N PRO A 278 -2.48 -2.08 4.18
CA PRO A 278 -3.91 -2.33 4.38
C PRO A 278 -4.24 -3.81 4.62
N GLN A 279 -3.50 -4.74 4.00
CA GLN A 279 -3.70 -6.17 4.22
C GLN A 279 -3.37 -6.60 5.66
N ASP A 280 -2.31 -6.04 6.24
CA ASP A 280 -1.93 -6.36 7.63
C ASP A 280 -3.00 -5.87 8.60
N LEU A 281 -3.57 -4.69 8.34
CA LEU A 281 -4.70 -4.15 9.10
C LEU A 281 -5.98 -4.97 8.88
N ALA A 282 -6.17 -5.60 7.73
CA ALA A 282 -7.32 -6.47 7.49
C ALA A 282 -7.17 -7.84 8.17
N ALA A 283 -5.94 -8.36 8.23
CA ALA A 283 -5.62 -9.70 8.71
C ALA A 283 -5.31 -9.78 10.21
N THR A 284 -5.11 -8.63 10.87
CA THR A 284 -4.85 -8.58 12.31
C THR A 284 -6.00 -9.21 13.11
N PRO A 285 -5.72 -10.04 14.13
CA PRO A 285 -6.76 -10.57 15.01
C PRO A 285 -7.43 -9.50 15.88
N ASP A 286 -6.81 -8.32 15.97
CA ASP A 286 -7.28 -7.20 16.81
C ASP A 286 -8.37 -6.37 16.12
N HIS A 287 -8.80 -6.78 14.92
CA HIS A 287 -9.90 -6.18 14.18
C HIS A 287 -11.02 -7.19 13.90
N VAL A 288 -12.27 -6.75 14.09
CA VAL A 288 -13.48 -7.52 13.77
C VAL A 288 -14.21 -6.88 12.62
N ALA A 289 -14.42 -7.62 11.53
CA ALA A 289 -15.10 -7.08 10.36
C ALA A 289 -16.55 -6.64 10.68
N LEU A 290 -16.88 -5.40 10.30
CA LEU A 290 -18.25 -4.87 10.25
C LEU A 290 -18.94 -5.20 8.93
N GLY A 291 -18.15 -5.53 7.90
CA GLY A 291 -18.61 -5.82 6.55
C GLY A 291 -18.58 -4.62 5.62
N ARG A 292 -19.18 -4.81 4.44
CA ARG A 292 -19.24 -3.86 3.33
C ARG A 292 -20.16 -2.69 3.67
N LEU A 293 -19.59 -1.50 3.80
CA LEU A 293 -20.31 -0.26 4.10
C LEU A 293 -20.74 0.48 2.83
N MET A 294 -19.96 0.34 1.76
CA MET A 294 -20.24 0.94 0.46
C MET A 294 -19.68 0.05 -0.64
N GLN A 295 -20.42 -0.07 -1.73
CA GLN A 295 -20.05 -0.77 -2.95
C GLN A 295 -20.50 0.08 -4.13
N ALA A 296 -19.58 0.42 -5.04
CA ALA A 296 -19.91 1.11 -6.26
C ALA A 296 -20.82 0.22 -7.14
N ALA A 297 -21.78 0.84 -7.83
CA ALA A 297 -22.59 0.15 -8.81
C ALA A 297 -21.72 -0.23 -10.01
N SER A 298 -21.74 -1.51 -10.37
CA SER A 298 -20.99 -2.09 -11.51
C SER A 298 -21.49 -1.60 -12.86
#